data_AF-A0A428NKY1-F1
#
_entry.id   AF-A0A428NKY1-F1
#
_cell.length_a   1.000
_cell.length_b   1.000
_cell.length_c   1.000
_cell.angle_alpha   90.00
_cell.angle_beta   90.00
_cell.angle_gamma   90.00
#
_symmetry.space_group_name_H-M   'P 1'
#
loop_
_entity.id
_entity.type
_entity.pdbx_description
1 polymer ?
#
loop_
_entity_poly.entity_id
_entity_poly.type
_entity_poly.pdbx_seq_one_letter_code
_entity_poly.pdbx_strand_id
1 'polypeptide(L)'
;MASNIFAVISFIMSSRAAPLESLQTILTKASPPIQDESSPPTNVPLAKTAAPVNSFEVTRWADFNLATLMEAYRDILNEQVQVKNHAPTELPSIRYLADLKTVAQSCIFPTLQYTTEAGARHIGIRLGRHLPTIDFRPSLRLTGDQTCYPAFTLRSGDEKAHIVGCVQFAKQWHSSDLLGTSSVAKRPIGRLITCCRNANTRYGFIFTSSEVVVIRLSESDTTTPFHVEWQAIPWDASGDNVLTVNLALWFLAMMSLNEDHRPICHPTELLPLNTWSRSVNPDGQVIYQHHLSMRKRFDLPAGAVYTEV
;
A
#
# COMPACT_ATOMS: atom_id res chain seq x y z
N MET A 1 -9.24 -12.00 73.63
CA MET A 1 -8.00 -11.50 73.00
C MET A 1 -7.78 -12.33 71.74
N ALA A 2 -8.44 -11.99 70.63
CA ALA A 2 -8.03 -11.00 69.63
C ALA A 2 -6.83 -11.47 68.79
N SER A 3 -7.12 -12.07 67.63
CA SER A 3 -6.46 -11.71 66.36
C SER A 3 -7.18 -12.40 65.19
N ASN A 4 -8.10 -11.66 64.54
CA ASN A 4 -8.59 -11.99 63.21
C ASN A 4 -7.58 -11.44 62.21
N ILE A 5 -6.84 -12.32 61.54
CA ILE A 5 -5.99 -11.96 60.41
C ILE A 5 -6.91 -11.87 59.19
N PHE A 6 -7.28 -10.65 58.80
CA PHE A 6 -7.83 -10.38 57.47
C PHE A 6 -6.71 -10.53 56.45
N ALA A 7 -6.69 -11.67 55.76
CA ALA A 7 -5.97 -11.78 54.50
C ALA A 7 -6.75 -10.97 53.45
N VAL A 8 -6.27 -9.76 53.16
CA VAL A 8 -6.69 -9.01 51.97
C VAL A 8 -6.06 -9.72 50.77
N ILE A 9 -6.86 -10.55 50.10
CA ILE A 9 -6.51 -11.02 48.75
C ILE A 9 -6.74 -9.83 47.83
N SER A 10 -5.66 -9.12 47.52
CA SER A 10 -5.63 -8.17 46.43
C SER A 10 -5.82 -8.92 45.11
N PHE A 11 -7.06 -8.98 44.64
CA PHE A 11 -7.36 -9.26 43.23
C PHE A 11 -6.85 -8.07 42.41
N ILE A 12 -5.62 -8.16 41.91
CA ILE A 12 -5.13 -7.22 40.90
C ILE A 12 -5.85 -7.53 39.59
N MET A 13 -6.83 -6.70 39.31
CA MET A 13 -7.26 -6.16 38.02
C MET A 13 -6.94 -6.96 36.74
N SER A 14 -8.00 -7.54 36.19
CA SER A 14 -8.47 -7.36 34.80
C SER A 14 -7.38 -7.16 33.74
N SER A 15 -7.02 -8.25 33.04
CA SER A 15 -6.50 -8.15 31.68
C SER A 15 -7.62 -7.61 30.79
N ARG A 16 -7.67 -6.29 30.59
CA ARG A 16 -8.60 -5.66 29.66
C ARG A 16 -8.28 -6.21 28.28
N ALA A 17 -9.15 -7.06 27.74
CA ALA A 17 -8.99 -7.60 26.39
C ALA A 17 -8.80 -6.44 25.40
N ALA A 18 -7.86 -6.58 24.47
CA ALA A 18 -7.65 -5.56 23.44
C ALA A 18 -8.97 -5.29 22.71
N PRO A 19 -9.31 -4.02 22.42
CA PRO A 19 -10.56 -3.69 21.76
C PRO A 19 -10.63 -4.34 20.38
N LEU A 20 -11.85 -4.74 19.99
CA LEU A 20 -12.16 -5.13 18.62
C LEU A 20 -12.56 -3.88 17.84
N GLU A 21 -11.92 -3.67 16.69
CA GLU A 21 -12.27 -2.61 15.75
C GLU A 21 -12.29 -3.17 14.32
N SER A 22 -13.04 -2.52 13.42
CA SER A 22 -12.99 -2.92 12.01
C SER A 22 -11.63 -2.58 11.40
N LEU A 23 -11.20 -3.36 10.42
CA LEU A 23 -9.99 -3.05 9.64
C LEU A 23 -10.04 -1.63 9.05
N GLN A 24 -11.21 -1.19 8.57
CA GLN A 24 -11.41 0.19 8.10
C GLN A 24 -11.06 1.21 9.18
N THR A 25 -11.67 1.09 10.37
CA THR A 25 -11.46 2.02 11.49
C THR A 25 -9.99 2.10 11.88
N ILE A 26 -9.30 0.96 11.88
CA ILE A 26 -7.88 0.88 12.23
C ILE A 26 -7.02 1.57 11.16
N LEU A 27 -7.28 1.29 9.88
CA LEU A 27 -6.51 1.82 8.76
C LEU A 27 -6.80 3.30 8.49
N THR A 28 -7.93 3.85 8.94
CA THR A 28 -8.30 5.26 8.77
C THR A 28 -7.85 6.17 9.91
N LYS A 29 -7.17 5.63 10.94
CA LYS A 29 -6.58 6.41 12.02
C LYS A 29 -5.54 7.41 11.49
N ALA A 30 -5.48 8.57 12.13
CA ALA A 30 -4.50 9.59 11.82
C ALA A 30 -3.07 9.10 12.03
N SER A 31 -2.21 9.38 11.06
CA SER A 31 -0.77 9.19 11.20
C SER A 31 -0.22 10.15 12.26
N PRO A 32 0.79 9.76 13.05
CA PRO A 32 1.44 10.69 13.97
C PRO A 32 2.08 11.85 13.19
N PRO A 33 2.01 13.09 13.68
CA PRO A 33 2.63 14.22 13.00
C PRO A 33 4.15 14.05 12.98
N ILE A 34 4.77 14.41 11.85
CA ILE A 34 6.21 14.31 11.63
C ILE A 34 6.84 15.69 11.79
N GLN A 35 7.90 15.78 12.60
CA GLN A 35 8.75 16.96 12.68
C GLN A 35 9.83 16.91 11.60
N ASP A 36 9.63 17.64 10.51
CA ASP A 36 10.59 17.69 9.40
C ASP A 36 11.67 18.77 9.63
N GLU A 37 12.79 18.36 10.23
CA GLU A 37 13.97 19.18 10.47
C GLU A 37 15.02 19.05 9.35
N SER A 38 14.68 18.39 8.24
CA SER A 38 15.62 18.12 7.16
C SER A 38 16.02 19.40 6.43
N SER A 39 17.22 19.40 5.87
CA SER A 39 17.76 20.48 5.03
C SER A 39 18.40 19.89 3.76
N PRO A 40 17.61 19.26 2.87
CA PRO A 40 18.12 18.62 1.67
C PRO A 40 18.61 19.65 0.63
N PRO A 41 19.49 19.24 -0.30
CA PRO A 41 19.79 20.07 -1.46
C PRO A 41 18.53 20.28 -2.31
N THR A 42 18.44 21.41 -3.00
CA THR A 42 17.23 21.85 -3.72
C THR A 42 16.73 20.86 -4.77
N ASN A 43 17.63 20.15 -5.45
CA ASN A 43 17.26 19.25 -6.55
C ASN A 43 17.46 17.78 -6.18
N VAL A 44 16.52 16.92 -6.58
CA VAL A 44 16.68 15.46 -6.50
C VAL A 44 17.85 15.03 -7.41
N PRO A 45 18.91 14.40 -6.87
CA PRO A 45 20.01 13.90 -7.68
C PRO A 45 19.52 12.87 -8.70
N LEU A 46 20.08 12.92 -9.92
CA LEU A 46 19.84 11.86 -10.89
C LEU A 46 20.58 10.59 -10.43
N ALA A 47 19.83 9.53 -10.12
CA ALA A 47 20.43 8.24 -9.83
C ALA A 47 20.92 7.59 -11.12
N LYS A 48 22.18 7.12 -11.13
CA LYS A 48 22.80 6.48 -12.31
C LYS A 48 22.03 5.27 -12.85
N THR A 49 21.21 4.66 -12.00
CA THR A 49 20.51 3.41 -12.27
C THR A 49 18.99 3.60 -12.38
N ALA A 50 18.52 4.85 -12.33
CA ALA A 50 17.12 5.18 -12.59
C ALA A 50 16.80 5.06 -14.09
N ALA A 51 15.55 4.71 -14.40
CA ALA A 51 15.03 4.80 -15.75
C ALA A 51 15.17 6.25 -16.28
N PRO A 52 15.63 6.45 -17.53
CA PRO A 52 15.73 7.78 -18.13
C PRO A 52 14.39 8.51 -18.12
N VAL A 53 14.37 9.81 -17.79
CA VAL A 53 13.12 10.60 -17.68
C VAL A 53 12.32 10.71 -18.98
N ASN A 54 12.97 10.42 -20.13
CA ASN A 54 12.35 10.41 -21.45
C ASN A 54 11.88 9.01 -21.87
N SER A 55 12.11 7.97 -21.06
CA SER A 55 11.69 6.59 -21.37
C SER A 55 10.33 6.25 -20.75
N PHE A 56 9.62 7.23 -20.18
CA PHE A 56 8.35 6.96 -19.51
C PHE A 56 7.41 8.17 -19.42
N GLU A 57 6.13 7.83 -19.40
CA GLU A 57 5.03 8.76 -19.15
C GLU A 57 4.48 8.61 -17.74
N VAL A 58 3.93 9.71 -17.23
CA VAL A 58 3.39 9.78 -15.87
C VAL A 58 2.02 10.44 -15.92
N THR A 59 1.00 9.75 -15.45
CA THR A 59 -0.41 10.18 -15.49
C THR A 59 -1.08 9.96 -14.13
N ARG A 60 -2.20 10.64 -13.89
CA ARG A 60 -2.96 10.44 -12.65
C ARG A 60 -3.65 9.08 -12.65
N TRP A 61 -3.53 8.36 -11.54
CA TRP A 61 -4.24 7.11 -11.30
C TRP A 61 -5.66 7.39 -10.79
N ALA A 62 -6.52 7.87 -11.69
CA ALA A 62 -7.83 8.44 -11.33
C ALA A 62 -8.76 7.47 -10.60
N ASP A 63 -8.68 6.16 -10.91
CA ASP A 63 -9.50 5.13 -10.27
C ASP A 63 -8.91 4.57 -8.96
N PHE A 64 -7.68 4.97 -8.57
CA PHE A 64 -7.14 4.70 -7.23
C PHE A 64 -7.70 5.71 -6.22
N ASN A 65 -8.99 5.55 -5.90
CA ASN A 65 -9.69 6.37 -4.92
C ASN A 65 -10.53 5.49 -3.99
N LEU A 66 -10.95 6.04 -2.85
CA LEU A 66 -11.68 5.28 -1.83
C LEU A 66 -12.97 4.66 -2.37
N ALA A 67 -13.74 5.39 -3.18
CA ALA A 67 -15.02 4.89 -3.69
C ALA A 67 -14.82 3.62 -4.54
N THR A 68 -13.89 3.66 -5.50
CA THR A 68 -13.56 2.51 -6.35
C THR A 68 -13.00 1.34 -5.53
N LEU A 69 -12.05 1.59 -4.64
CA LEU A 69 -11.40 0.52 -3.86
C LEU A 69 -12.37 -0.14 -2.86
N MET A 70 -13.36 0.59 -2.36
CA MET A 70 -14.41 0.05 -1.49
C MET A 70 -15.35 -0.92 -2.22
N GLU A 71 -15.56 -0.77 -3.52
CA GLU A 71 -16.33 -1.77 -4.29
C GLU A 71 -15.64 -3.14 -4.28
N ALA A 72 -14.32 -3.16 -4.33
CA ALA A 72 -13.52 -4.38 -4.34
C ALA A 72 -13.38 -5.02 -2.94
N TYR A 73 -13.18 -4.23 -1.88
CA TYR A 73 -12.62 -4.72 -0.62
C TYR A 73 -13.44 -4.39 0.65
N ARG A 74 -14.56 -3.66 0.55
CA ARG A 74 -15.33 -3.21 1.73
C ARG A 74 -15.71 -4.33 2.68
N ASP A 75 -16.07 -5.50 2.16
CA ASP A 75 -16.48 -6.63 2.99
C ASP A 75 -15.33 -7.22 3.82
N ILE A 76 -14.09 -7.17 3.30
CA ILE A 76 -12.89 -7.47 4.09
C ILE A 76 -12.65 -6.37 5.12
N LEU A 77 -12.75 -5.09 4.72
CA LEU A 77 -12.50 -3.96 5.61
C LEU A 77 -13.48 -3.86 6.80
N ASN A 78 -14.67 -4.47 6.68
CA ASN A 78 -15.65 -4.57 7.77
C ASN A 78 -15.29 -5.64 8.81
N GLU A 79 -14.28 -6.49 8.57
CA GLU A 79 -13.84 -7.51 9.50
C GLU A 79 -13.36 -6.88 10.82
N GLN A 80 -13.82 -7.45 11.94
CA GLN A 80 -13.43 -7.04 13.28
C GLN A 80 -12.17 -7.79 13.70
N VAL A 81 -11.12 -7.05 14.07
CA VAL A 81 -9.86 -7.63 14.54
C VAL A 81 -9.44 -7.04 15.87
N GLN A 82 -8.66 -7.79 16.64
CA GLN A 82 -8.08 -7.29 17.88
C GLN A 82 -7.00 -6.26 17.56
N VAL A 83 -7.13 -5.07 18.13
CA VAL A 83 -6.17 -3.99 17.94
C VAL A 83 -4.87 -4.33 18.66
N LYS A 84 -3.78 -4.47 17.89
CA LYS A 84 -2.42 -4.60 18.42
C LYS A 84 -1.83 -3.20 18.52
N ASN A 85 -2.06 -2.54 19.67
CA ASN A 85 -1.62 -1.16 19.90
C ASN A 85 -0.09 -1.05 19.87
N HIS A 86 0.43 -0.29 18.89
CA HIS A 86 1.84 0.10 18.78
C HIS A 86 1.97 1.56 18.36
N ALA A 87 1.21 2.47 18.99
CA ALA A 87 1.45 3.89 18.78
C ALA A 87 2.88 4.24 19.26
N PRO A 88 3.68 4.97 18.48
CA PRO A 88 4.98 5.43 18.93
C PRO A 88 4.85 6.28 20.20
N THR A 89 5.75 6.08 21.17
CA THR A 89 5.79 6.86 22.41
C THR A 89 6.28 8.29 22.18
N GLU A 90 7.07 8.51 21.13
CA GLU A 90 7.69 9.79 20.78
C GLU A 90 7.27 10.24 19.39
N LEU A 91 7.21 11.56 19.19
CA LEU A 91 6.93 12.13 17.88
C LEU A 91 8.09 11.87 16.93
N PRO A 92 7.83 11.32 15.73
CA PRO A 92 8.88 11.09 14.75
C PRO A 92 9.47 12.42 14.26
N SER A 93 10.80 12.51 14.24
CA SER A 93 11.54 13.62 13.62
C SER A 93 12.38 13.12 12.45
N ILE A 94 12.62 14.00 11.48
CA ILE A 94 13.34 13.66 10.25
C ILE A 94 14.44 14.68 10.00
N ARG A 95 15.69 14.21 10.01
CA ARG A 95 16.87 14.97 9.59
C ARG A 95 17.48 14.36 8.32
N TYR A 96 17.41 13.04 8.17
CA TYR A 96 18.00 12.25 7.10
C TYR A 96 16.98 11.33 6.43
N LEU A 97 17.25 10.87 5.20
CA LEU A 97 16.39 9.90 4.50
C LEU A 97 16.26 8.56 5.26
N ALA A 98 17.26 8.22 6.09
CA ALA A 98 17.18 7.03 6.94
C ALA A 98 16.08 7.15 8.00
N ASP A 99 15.79 8.36 8.49
CA ASP A 99 14.77 8.59 9.51
C ASP A 99 13.38 8.29 8.95
N LEU A 100 13.10 8.60 7.68
CA LEU A 100 11.85 8.20 7.00
C LEU A 100 11.63 6.69 7.06
N LYS A 101 12.71 5.88 7.02
CA LYS A 101 12.58 4.43 7.17
C LYS A 101 12.16 4.05 8.58
N THR A 102 12.78 4.66 9.59
CA THR A 102 12.42 4.48 11.00
C THR A 102 10.97 4.90 11.27
N VAL A 103 10.51 6.00 10.66
CA VAL A 103 9.11 6.46 10.77
C VAL A 103 8.17 5.39 10.22
N ALA A 104 8.40 4.88 9.00
CA ALA A 104 7.55 3.83 8.43
C ALA A 104 7.54 2.57 9.32
N GLN A 105 8.70 2.14 9.83
CA GLN A 105 8.83 0.96 10.68
C GLN A 105 8.13 1.09 12.04
N SER A 106 8.11 2.28 12.63
CA SER A 106 7.53 2.52 13.95
C SER A 106 6.05 2.92 13.89
N CYS A 107 5.64 3.64 12.86
CA CYS A 107 4.33 4.28 12.80
C CYS A 107 3.33 3.57 11.87
N ILE A 108 3.82 2.92 10.81
CA ILE A 108 2.99 2.42 9.70
C ILE A 108 2.99 0.89 9.68
N PHE A 109 4.18 0.27 9.62
CA PHE A 109 4.30 -1.18 9.44
C PHE A 109 3.68 -2.04 10.54
N PRO A 110 3.69 -1.67 11.83
CA PRO A 110 3.04 -2.46 12.86
C PRO A 110 1.54 -2.61 12.63
N THR A 111 0.87 -1.52 12.20
CA THR A 111 -0.55 -1.53 11.83
C THR A 111 -0.78 -2.34 10.57
N LEU A 112 0.06 -2.16 9.54
CA LEU A 112 -0.07 -2.90 8.29
C LEU A 112 0.16 -4.40 8.47
N GLN A 113 1.03 -4.83 9.39
CA GLN A 113 1.40 -6.24 9.55
C GLN A 113 0.17 -7.13 9.82
N TYR A 114 -0.60 -6.84 10.87
CA TYR A 114 -1.73 -7.68 11.23
C TYR A 114 -2.98 -7.41 10.39
N THR A 115 -3.17 -6.19 9.87
CA THR A 115 -4.30 -5.86 8.99
C THR A 115 -4.12 -6.49 7.60
N THR A 116 -2.89 -6.57 7.11
CA THR A 116 -2.55 -7.26 5.86
C THR A 116 -2.70 -8.76 6.00
N GLU A 117 -2.30 -9.34 7.14
CA GLU A 117 -2.51 -10.76 7.44
C GLU A 117 -4.00 -11.14 7.40
N ALA A 118 -4.86 -10.33 8.04
CA ALA A 118 -6.31 -10.52 8.01
C ALA A 118 -6.87 -10.43 6.58
N GLY A 119 -6.49 -9.39 5.83
CA GLY A 119 -6.91 -9.22 4.43
C GLY A 119 -6.42 -10.36 3.53
N ALA A 120 -5.18 -10.79 3.66
CA ALA A 120 -4.58 -11.88 2.88
C ALA A 120 -5.33 -13.21 3.10
N ARG A 121 -5.78 -13.50 4.33
CA ARG A 121 -6.62 -14.68 4.59
C ARG A 121 -7.88 -14.67 3.73
N HIS A 122 -8.59 -13.54 3.65
CA HIS A 122 -9.80 -13.43 2.84
C HIS A 122 -9.51 -13.56 1.35
N ILE A 123 -8.45 -12.92 0.84
CA ILE A 123 -8.07 -13.02 -0.58
C ILE A 123 -7.67 -14.45 -0.92
N GLY A 124 -6.92 -15.14 -0.06
CA GLY A 124 -6.56 -16.54 -0.25
C GLY A 124 -7.76 -17.47 -0.36
N ILE A 125 -8.75 -17.32 0.54
CA ILE A 125 -10.01 -18.09 0.47
C ILE A 125 -10.70 -17.88 -0.88
N ARG A 126 -10.80 -16.64 -1.36
CA ARG A 126 -11.48 -16.34 -2.63
C ARG A 126 -10.72 -16.81 -3.86
N LEU A 127 -9.39 -16.81 -3.80
CA LEU A 127 -8.53 -17.38 -4.85
C LEU A 127 -8.46 -18.92 -4.80
N GLY A 128 -9.03 -19.55 -3.75
CA GLY A 128 -8.96 -21.00 -3.56
C GLY A 128 -7.54 -21.51 -3.27
N ARG A 129 -6.65 -20.66 -2.74
CA ARG A 129 -5.25 -21.01 -2.43
C ARG A 129 -4.76 -20.37 -1.14
N HIS A 130 -3.82 -21.02 -0.48
CA HIS A 130 -3.12 -20.40 0.64
C HIS A 130 -2.15 -19.33 0.11
N LEU A 131 -2.24 -18.12 0.67
CA LEU A 131 -1.29 -17.05 0.37
C LEU A 131 -0.14 -17.07 1.37
N PRO A 132 1.09 -16.76 0.94
CA PRO A 132 2.22 -16.67 1.86
C PRO A 132 2.00 -15.55 2.87
N THR A 133 2.59 -15.69 4.06
CA THR A 133 2.73 -14.57 4.99
C THR A 133 3.55 -13.48 4.31
N ILE A 134 3.03 -12.25 4.35
CA ILE A 134 3.69 -11.06 3.80
C ILE A 134 3.94 -10.02 4.88
N ASP A 135 5.08 -9.33 4.78
CA ASP A 135 5.43 -8.27 5.71
C ASP A 135 6.22 -7.13 5.06
N PHE A 136 5.99 -5.92 5.55
CA PHE A 136 6.74 -4.74 5.13
C PHE A 136 8.09 -4.71 5.84
N ARG A 137 9.17 -4.66 5.06
CA ARG A 137 10.54 -4.57 5.57
C ARG A 137 11.27 -3.38 4.95
N PRO A 138 12.19 -2.74 5.69
CA PRO A 138 13.23 -1.95 5.06
C PRO A 138 14.08 -2.86 4.17
N SER A 139 14.39 -2.39 2.96
CA SER A 139 15.24 -3.18 2.07
C SER A 139 16.68 -3.16 2.58
N LEU A 140 17.24 -4.35 2.83
CA LEU A 140 18.64 -4.54 3.25
C LEU A 140 19.54 -5.07 2.12
N ARG A 141 18.96 -5.68 1.08
CA ARG A 141 19.51 -6.10 -0.24
C ARG A 141 18.58 -7.20 -0.74
N LEU A 142 18.03 -7.09 -1.95
CA LEU A 142 17.44 -8.23 -2.63
C LEU A 142 18.60 -9.04 -3.26
N THR A 143 18.49 -10.36 -3.30
CA THR A 143 19.52 -11.26 -3.88
C THR A 143 19.73 -10.97 -5.38
N GLY A 144 20.99 -10.79 -5.80
CA GLY A 144 21.39 -10.57 -7.20
C GLY A 144 22.23 -9.30 -7.45
N ASP A 145 22.73 -9.14 -8.68
CA ASP A 145 23.47 -7.97 -9.16
C ASP A 145 22.50 -6.80 -9.41
N GLN A 146 21.99 -6.22 -8.34
CA GLN A 146 20.99 -5.16 -8.41
C GLN A 146 21.63 -3.78 -8.47
N THR A 147 21.23 -3.02 -9.50
CA THR A 147 21.68 -1.65 -9.74
C THR A 147 20.86 -0.61 -8.96
N CYS A 148 19.67 -0.95 -8.46
CA CYS A 148 18.80 -0.03 -7.72
C CYS A 148 18.13 -0.72 -6.53
N TYR A 149 18.28 -0.14 -5.33
CA TYR A 149 17.69 -0.66 -4.10
C TYR A 149 16.49 0.18 -3.67
N PRO A 150 15.30 -0.42 -3.49
CA PRO A 150 14.18 0.25 -2.88
C PRO A 150 14.50 0.56 -1.41
N ALA A 151 13.83 1.55 -0.82
CA ALA A 151 13.89 1.81 0.62
C ALA A 151 13.07 0.78 1.43
N PHE A 152 11.95 0.33 0.86
CA PHE A 152 11.00 -0.59 1.47
C PHE A 152 10.59 -1.68 0.49
N THR A 153 10.21 -2.82 1.03
CA THR A 153 9.59 -3.90 0.27
C THR A 153 8.49 -4.55 1.09
N LEU A 154 7.35 -4.83 0.47
CA LEU A 154 6.42 -5.83 0.96
C LEU A 154 6.86 -7.16 0.36
N ARG A 155 7.16 -8.15 1.20
CA ARG A 155 7.71 -9.42 0.73
C ARG A 155 6.98 -10.60 1.35
N SER A 156 6.93 -11.70 0.61
CA SER A 156 6.52 -13.00 1.12
C SER A 156 7.71 -13.78 1.71
N GLY A 157 7.41 -14.85 2.44
CA GLY A 157 8.44 -15.70 3.08
C GLY A 157 9.43 -16.37 2.12
N ASP A 158 9.11 -16.47 0.83
CA ASP A 158 10.02 -16.91 -0.25
C ASP A 158 10.88 -15.76 -0.82
N GLU A 159 10.95 -14.63 -0.09
CA GLU A 159 11.75 -13.45 -0.42
C GLU A 159 11.28 -12.70 -1.68
N LYS A 160 10.14 -13.08 -2.26
CA LYS A 160 9.54 -12.42 -3.43
C LYS A 160 8.93 -11.07 -3.04
N ALA A 161 9.19 -10.05 -3.85
CA ALA A 161 8.69 -8.70 -3.61
C ALA A 161 7.31 -8.50 -4.28
N HIS A 162 6.36 -8.05 -3.47
CA HIS A 162 5.00 -7.72 -3.89
C HIS A 162 4.84 -6.23 -4.16
N ILE A 163 5.50 -5.38 -3.37
CA ILE A 163 5.52 -3.92 -3.53
C ILE A 163 6.92 -3.43 -3.24
N VAL A 164 7.35 -2.38 -3.94
CA VAL A 164 8.58 -1.66 -3.66
C VAL A 164 8.30 -0.21 -3.26
N GLY A 165 9.02 0.31 -2.28
CA GLY A 165 8.90 1.69 -1.83
C GLY A 165 10.22 2.43 -1.91
N CYS A 166 10.21 3.70 -2.29
CA CYS A 166 11.34 4.62 -2.19
C CYS A 166 11.05 5.73 -1.19
N VAL A 167 12.08 6.42 -0.72
CA VAL A 167 11.95 7.59 0.17
C VAL A 167 12.44 8.85 -0.54
N GLN A 168 11.80 9.96 -0.22
CA GLN A 168 12.16 11.28 -0.70
C GLN A 168 11.82 12.35 0.34
N PHE A 169 12.63 13.41 0.44
CA PHE A 169 12.30 14.54 1.32
C PHE A 169 11.19 15.39 0.71
N ALA A 170 10.18 15.76 1.52
CA ALA A 170 9.10 16.64 1.09
C ALA A 170 9.61 18.03 0.67
N LYS A 171 10.64 18.56 1.35
CA LYS A 171 11.28 19.84 1.03
C LYS A 171 12.04 19.85 -0.30
N GLN A 172 12.23 18.69 -0.94
CA GLN A 172 13.00 18.54 -2.18
C GLN A 172 12.13 18.08 -3.35
N TRP A 173 10.98 17.45 -3.08
CA TRP A 173 10.08 16.95 -4.10
C TRP A 173 8.68 16.77 -3.53
N HIS A 174 7.69 17.19 -4.30
CA HIS A 174 6.29 16.99 -4.02
C HIS A 174 5.57 16.45 -5.26
N SER A 175 4.51 15.67 -5.07
CA SER A 175 3.78 15.04 -6.15
C SER A 175 3.15 16.03 -7.13
N SER A 176 2.81 17.24 -6.66
CA SER A 176 2.36 18.34 -7.52
C SER A 176 3.37 18.72 -8.61
N ASP A 177 4.67 18.47 -8.39
CA ASP A 177 5.72 18.75 -9.37
C ASP A 177 5.57 17.89 -10.63
N LEU A 178 4.88 16.74 -10.53
CA LEU A 178 4.56 15.85 -11.66
C LEU A 178 3.49 16.43 -12.60
N LEU A 179 2.73 17.44 -12.17
CA LEU A 179 1.76 18.13 -13.02
C LEU A 179 2.41 19.15 -13.97
N GLY A 180 3.66 19.52 -13.68
CA GLY A 180 4.44 20.44 -14.52
C GLY A 180 5.16 19.75 -15.67
N THR A 181 5.85 20.54 -16.48
CA THR A 181 6.66 20.05 -17.61
C THR A 181 8.11 19.71 -17.23
N SER A 182 8.47 19.85 -15.95
CA SER A 182 9.84 19.63 -15.48
C SER A 182 10.20 18.14 -15.53
N SER A 183 11.15 17.78 -16.39
CA SER A 183 11.70 16.43 -16.44
C SER A 183 12.43 16.05 -15.13
N VAL A 184 12.89 17.02 -14.34
CA VAL A 184 13.53 16.79 -13.04
C VAL A 184 12.56 16.21 -12.02
N ALA A 185 11.29 16.62 -12.07
CA ALA A 185 10.24 16.11 -11.18
C ALA A 185 9.97 14.61 -11.36
N LYS A 186 10.29 14.05 -12.54
CA LYS A 186 10.14 12.63 -12.84
C LYS A 186 11.26 11.75 -12.27
N ARG A 187 12.37 12.32 -11.76
CA ARG A 187 13.54 11.54 -11.30
C ARG A 187 13.21 10.50 -10.22
N PRO A 188 12.40 10.82 -9.17
CA PRO A 188 11.99 9.81 -8.20
C PRO A 188 11.21 8.64 -8.82
N ILE A 189 10.35 8.93 -9.80
CA ILE A 189 9.58 7.91 -10.53
C ILE A 189 10.52 7.00 -11.33
N GLY A 190 11.52 7.55 -12.01
CA GLY A 190 12.51 6.77 -12.76
C GLY A 190 13.27 5.77 -11.88
N ARG A 191 13.59 6.15 -10.63
CA ARG A 191 14.19 5.23 -9.65
C ARG A 191 13.23 4.10 -9.27
N LEU A 192 11.97 4.45 -9.03
CA LEU A 192 10.94 3.50 -8.63
C LEU A 192 10.62 2.50 -9.75
N ILE A 193 10.61 2.93 -11.01
CA ILE A 193 10.49 2.04 -12.18
C ILE A 193 11.58 0.97 -12.16
N THR A 194 12.84 1.34 -11.97
CA THR A 194 13.93 0.35 -11.88
C THR A 194 13.70 -0.64 -10.73
N CYS A 195 13.26 -0.16 -9.57
CA CYS A 195 12.92 -1.04 -8.45
C CYS A 195 11.78 -2.01 -8.78
N CYS A 196 10.71 -1.53 -9.41
CA CYS A 196 9.55 -2.33 -9.82
C CYS A 196 9.98 -3.43 -10.80
N ARG A 197 10.80 -3.11 -11.80
CA ARG A 197 11.34 -4.08 -12.76
C ARG A 197 12.22 -5.14 -12.09
N ASN A 198 13.15 -4.73 -11.24
CA ASN A 198 14.02 -5.65 -10.51
C ASN A 198 13.23 -6.61 -9.59
N ALA A 199 12.08 -6.15 -9.08
CA ALA A 199 11.19 -6.92 -8.22
C ALA A 199 10.10 -7.70 -9.00
N ASN A 200 10.00 -7.53 -10.32
CA ASN A 200 8.90 -7.99 -11.15
C ASN A 200 7.52 -7.71 -10.52
N THR A 201 7.32 -6.48 -10.05
CA THR A 201 6.03 -6.01 -9.53
C THR A 201 5.68 -4.69 -10.18
N ARG A 202 4.39 -4.51 -10.46
CA ARG A 202 3.88 -3.26 -10.99
C ARG A 202 3.58 -2.19 -9.95
N TYR A 203 3.55 -2.58 -8.68
CA TYR A 203 3.10 -1.71 -7.60
C TYR A 203 4.27 -1.13 -6.84
N GLY A 204 4.21 0.17 -6.60
CA GLY A 204 5.22 0.83 -5.77
C GLY A 204 4.70 2.11 -5.13
N PHE A 205 5.53 2.71 -4.29
CA PHE A 205 5.23 4.01 -3.68
C PHE A 205 6.47 4.85 -3.41
N ILE A 206 6.28 6.17 -3.31
CA ILE A 206 7.26 7.12 -2.78
C ILE A 206 6.74 7.61 -1.43
N PHE A 207 7.57 7.50 -0.41
CA PHE A 207 7.26 7.89 0.95
C PHE A 207 8.01 9.17 1.31
N THR A 208 7.28 10.18 1.78
CA THR A 208 7.82 11.47 2.22
C THR A 208 7.26 11.83 3.61
N SER A 209 7.69 12.94 4.18
CA SER A 209 7.14 13.49 5.42
C SER A 209 5.75 14.11 5.27
N SER A 210 5.31 14.44 4.05
CA SER A 210 4.04 15.14 3.78
C SER A 210 3.00 14.29 3.06
N GLU A 211 3.42 13.25 2.35
CA GLU A 211 2.54 12.40 1.55
C GLU A 211 3.16 11.03 1.24
N VAL A 212 2.30 10.09 0.86
CA VAL A 212 2.67 8.86 0.18
C VAL A 212 2.10 8.90 -1.23
N VAL A 213 2.96 8.71 -2.23
CA VAL A 213 2.58 8.66 -3.64
C VAL A 213 2.62 7.21 -4.09
N VAL A 214 1.45 6.60 -4.26
CA VAL A 214 1.35 5.24 -4.81
C VAL A 214 1.40 5.27 -6.32
N ILE A 215 1.91 4.20 -6.93
CA ILE A 215 1.97 4.05 -8.37
C ILE A 215 1.55 2.67 -8.85
N ARG A 216 1.14 2.61 -10.12
CA ARG A 216 1.01 1.40 -10.92
C ARG A 216 1.81 1.55 -12.21
N LEU A 217 2.64 0.56 -12.51
CA LEU A 217 3.50 0.49 -13.70
C LEU A 217 2.89 -0.43 -14.77
N SER A 218 3.06 -0.05 -16.03
CA SER A 218 2.94 -0.92 -17.21
C SER A 218 4.11 -0.69 -18.15
N GLU A 219 4.39 -1.71 -18.98
CA GLU A 219 5.50 -1.72 -19.94
C GLU A 219 4.97 -2.08 -21.33
N SER A 220 5.41 -1.35 -22.34
CA SER A 220 5.04 -1.48 -23.75
C SER A 220 6.29 -1.59 -24.62
N ASP A 221 6.13 -2.09 -25.84
CA ASP A 221 7.23 -2.27 -26.79
C ASP A 221 7.58 -0.97 -27.57
N THR A 222 7.20 0.20 -27.04
CA THR A 222 7.38 1.49 -27.72
C THR A 222 8.69 2.19 -27.34
N THR A 223 8.96 3.34 -27.96
CA THR A 223 10.12 4.19 -27.63
C THR A 223 10.03 4.81 -26.23
N THR A 224 8.84 4.88 -25.65
CA THR A 224 8.56 5.29 -24.27
C THR A 224 7.99 4.08 -23.53
N PRO A 225 8.83 3.07 -23.22
CA PRO A 225 8.33 1.75 -22.87
C PRO A 225 7.49 1.76 -21.60
N PHE A 226 7.70 2.68 -20.66
CA PHE A 226 6.97 2.64 -19.38
C PHE A 226 5.86 3.68 -19.29
N HIS A 227 4.73 3.25 -18.74
CA HIS A 227 3.66 4.13 -18.31
C HIS A 227 3.44 3.98 -16.81
N VAL A 228 3.39 5.11 -16.10
CA VAL A 228 3.20 5.16 -14.65
C VAL A 228 1.97 5.97 -14.32
N GLU A 229 0.99 5.31 -13.71
CA GLU A 229 -0.13 5.98 -13.08
C GLU A 229 0.20 6.25 -11.62
N TRP A 230 -0.12 7.45 -11.10
CA TRP A 230 0.17 7.82 -9.71
C TRP A 230 -1.00 8.49 -9.00
N GLN A 231 -1.07 8.27 -7.68
CA GLN A 231 -1.97 8.99 -6.79
C GLN A 231 -1.24 9.39 -5.51
N ALA A 232 -1.42 10.64 -5.08
CA ALA A 232 -0.89 11.16 -3.83
C ALA A 232 -1.91 11.05 -2.70
N ILE A 233 -1.44 10.65 -1.54
CA ILE A 233 -2.19 10.54 -0.30
C ILE A 233 -1.51 11.42 0.75
N PRO A 234 -2.15 12.52 1.19
CA PRO A 234 -1.61 13.38 2.23
C PRO A 234 -1.35 12.61 3.52
N TRP A 235 -0.26 12.96 4.22
CA TRP A 235 0.14 12.30 5.46
C TRP A 235 -0.89 12.46 6.59
N ASP A 236 -1.52 13.63 6.63
CA ASP A 236 -2.53 14.04 7.62
C ASP A 236 -3.96 13.56 7.30
N ALA A 237 -4.15 12.86 6.17
CA ALA A 237 -5.42 12.27 5.80
C ALA A 237 -5.88 11.25 6.86
N SER A 238 -7.08 11.45 7.39
CA SER A 238 -7.67 10.59 8.42
C SER A 238 -9.20 10.57 8.35
N GLY A 239 -9.81 9.54 8.92
CA GLY A 239 -11.26 9.35 8.99
C GLY A 239 -11.83 8.42 7.91
N ASP A 240 -13.06 7.95 8.14
CA ASP A 240 -13.62 6.78 7.44
C ASP A 240 -13.98 7.00 5.97
N ASN A 241 -14.08 8.26 5.55
CA ASN A 241 -14.47 8.65 4.19
C ASN A 241 -13.29 9.20 3.37
N VAL A 242 -12.05 9.03 3.86
CA VAL A 242 -10.85 9.51 3.20
C VAL A 242 -9.87 8.36 3.01
N LEU A 243 -9.17 8.37 1.87
CA LEU A 243 -8.08 7.44 1.61
C LEU A 243 -6.84 7.89 2.42
N THR A 244 -6.52 7.18 3.49
CA THR A 244 -5.36 7.46 4.37
C THR A 244 -4.10 6.72 3.90
N VAL A 245 -2.94 7.05 4.46
CA VAL A 245 -1.65 6.39 4.13
C VAL A 245 -1.71 4.88 4.41
N ASN A 246 -2.16 4.48 5.60
CA ASN A 246 -2.29 3.07 5.97
C ASN A 246 -3.26 2.35 5.03
N LEU A 247 -4.42 2.94 4.76
CA LEU A 247 -5.43 2.33 3.91
C LEU A 247 -4.95 2.20 2.45
N ALA A 248 -4.26 3.20 1.91
CA ALA A 248 -3.70 3.16 0.56
C ALA A 248 -2.63 2.07 0.40
N LEU A 249 -1.70 1.97 1.36
CA LEU A 249 -0.67 0.92 1.35
C LEU A 249 -1.28 -0.47 1.54
N TRP A 250 -2.33 -0.59 2.35
CA TRP A 250 -3.08 -1.84 2.51
C TRP A 250 -3.78 -2.25 1.21
N PHE A 251 -4.44 -1.33 0.50
CA PHE A 251 -5.04 -1.64 -0.81
C PHE A 251 -3.99 -2.09 -1.82
N LEU A 252 -2.85 -1.38 -1.89
CA LEU A 252 -1.73 -1.77 -2.74
C LEU A 252 -1.26 -3.20 -2.40
N ALA A 253 -1.19 -3.54 -1.10
CA ALA A 253 -0.86 -4.89 -0.64
C ALA A 253 -1.88 -5.92 -1.11
N MET A 254 -3.17 -5.68 -0.92
CA MET A 254 -4.22 -6.61 -1.35
C MET A 254 -4.25 -6.84 -2.86
N MET A 255 -4.04 -5.80 -3.67
CA MET A 255 -3.95 -5.94 -5.13
C MET A 255 -2.71 -6.76 -5.54
N SER A 256 -1.60 -6.57 -4.84
CA SER A 256 -0.34 -7.29 -5.12
C SER A 256 -0.36 -8.78 -4.74
N LEU A 257 -1.36 -9.24 -3.97
CA LEU A 257 -1.52 -10.65 -3.61
C LEU A 257 -2.14 -11.49 -4.73
N ASN A 258 -2.81 -10.86 -5.69
CA ASN A 258 -3.29 -11.54 -6.87
C ASN A 258 -2.16 -11.62 -7.92
N GLU A 259 -1.55 -12.79 -8.04
CA GLU A 259 -0.45 -13.05 -8.99
C GLU A 259 -0.80 -12.80 -10.46
N ASP A 260 -2.08 -12.85 -10.83
CA ASP A 260 -2.50 -12.54 -12.20
C ASP A 260 -2.45 -11.02 -12.48
N HIS A 261 -2.38 -10.20 -11.42
CA HIS A 261 -2.35 -8.74 -11.48
C HIS A 261 -1.08 -8.10 -10.92
N ARG A 262 -0.21 -8.85 -10.24
CA ARG A 262 1.02 -8.33 -9.61
C ARG A 262 2.14 -8.02 -10.62
N PRO A 263 2.45 -8.89 -11.60
CA PRO A 263 3.51 -8.64 -12.57
C PRO A 263 3.27 -7.37 -13.40
N ILE A 264 4.35 -6.82 -13.94
CA ILE A 264 4.26 -5.76 -14.96
C ILE A 264 3.61 -6.38 -16.20
N CYS A 265 2.64 -5.68 -16.78
CA CYS A 265 1.89 -6.15 -17.95
C CYS A 265 1.81 -5.04 -19.01
N HIS A 266 1.32 -5.40 -20.20
CA HIS A 266 1.13 -4.44 -21.28
C HIS A 266 0.01 -3.44 -20.92
N PRO A 267 0.08 -2.16 -21.32
CA PRO A 267 -1.00 -1.20 -21.08
C PRO A 267 -2.38 -1.63 -21.59
N THR A 268 -2.45 -2.47 -22.62
CA THR A 268 -3.73 -3.00 -23.14
C THR A 268 -4.32 -4.10 -22.26
N GLU A 269 -3.53 -4.69 -21.37
CA GLU A 269 -3.95 -5.71 -20.40
C GLU A 269 -4.30 -5.08 -19.04
N LEU A 270 -4.02 -3.78 -18.87
CA LEU A 270 -4.41 -3.03 -17.68
C LEU A 270 -5.92 -2.84 -17.64
N LEU A 271 -6.55 -3.45 -16.65
CA LEU A 271 -7.95 -3.25 -16.37
C LEU A 271 -8.15 -2.07 -15.41
N PRO A 272 -9.22 -1.26 -15.60
CA PRO A 272 -9.68 -0.33 -14.58
C PRO A 272 -9.91 -1.05 -13.25
N LEU A 273 -9.61 -0.39 -12.13
CA LEU A 273 -9.73 -0.99 -10.81
C LEU A 273 -11.16 -1.45 -10.50
N ASN A 274 -12.19 -0.82 -11.06
CA ASN A 274 -13.59 -1.23 -10.90
C ASN A 274 -14.06 -2.20 -12.01
N THR A 275 -13.23 -3.15 -12.41
CA THR A 275 -13.58 -4.16 -13.43
C THR A 275 -14.11 -5.45 -12.80
N TRP A 276 -15.21 -5.95 -13.36
CA TRP A 276 -15.91 -7.14 -12.89
C TRP A 276 -16.14 -8.14 -14.02
N SER A 277 -15.88 -9.41 -13.78
CA SER A 277 -16.26 -10.46 -14.70
C SER A 277 -17.72 -10.87 -14.45
N ARG A 278 -18.53 -10.92 -15.50
CA ARG A 278 -19.94 -11.33 -15.45
C ARG A 278 -20.05 -12.79 -15.87
N SER A 279 -20.74 -13.59 -15.07
CA SER A 279 -21.12 -14.96 -15.42
C SER A 279 -22.60 -15.21 -15.10
N VAL A 280 -23.18 -16.20 -15.78
CA VAL A 280 -24.56 -16.65 -15.55
C VAL A 280 -24.50 -18.09 -15.07
N ASN A 281 -25.03 -18.34 -13.88
CA ASN A 281 -25.15 -19.68 -13.33
C ASN A 281 -26.17 -20.51 -14.13
N PRO A 282 -26.15 -21.86 -14.03
CA PRO A 282 -27.14 -22.72 -14.69
C PRO A 282 -28.59 -22.45 -14.29
N ASP A 283 -28.82 -21.84 -13.13
CA ASP A 283 -30.13 -21.41 -12.64
C ASP A 283 -30.59 -20.05 -13.22
N GLY A 284 -29.79 -19.44 -14.10
CA GLY A 284 -30.04 -18.13 -14.70
C GLY A 284 -29.61 -16.94 -13.84
N GLN A 285 -29.05 -17.16 -12.64
CA GLN A 285 -28.60 -16.09 -11.77
C GLN A 285 -27.31 -15.46 -12.30
N VAL A 286 -27.30 -14.13 -12.42
CA VAL A 286 -26.11 -13.36 -12.82
C VAL A 286 -25.23 -13.13 -11.60
N ILE A 287 -23.93 -13.42 -11.75
CA ILE A 287 -22.91 -13.13 -10.75
C ILE A 287 -21.85 -12.23 -11.38
N TYR A 288 -21.51 -11.16 -10.66
CA TYR A 288 -20.37 -10.31 -10.95
C TYR A 288 -19.25 -10.64 -9.98
N GLN A 289 -18.03 -10.81 -10.50
CA GLN A 289 -16.85 -11.11 -9.71
C GLN A 289 -15.74 -10.10 -9.98
N HIS A 290 -15.26 -9.44 -8.93
CA HIS A 290 -14.23 -8.42 -9.06
C HIS A 290 -12.88 -9.05 -9.42
N HIS A 291 -12.18 -8.54 -10.44
CA HIS A 291 -10.93 -9.14 -10.91
C HIS A 291 -9.78 -9.16 -9.86
N LEU A 292 -9.58 -8.05 -9.13
CA LEU A 292 -8.52 -7.97 -8.10
C LEU A 292 -8.83 -8.80 -6.84
N SER A 293 -10.01 -8.59 -6.24
CA SER A 293 -10.34 -9.12 -4.92
C SER A 293 -11.13 -10.43 -4.96
N MET A 294 -11.57 -10.86 -6.14
CA MET A 294 -12.46 -12.00 -6.35
C MET A 294 -13.79 -11.90 -5.58
N ARG A 295 -14.17 -10.69 -5.13
CA ARG A 295 -15.44 -10.43 -4.46
C ARG A 295 -16.59 -10.71 -5.42
N LYS A 296 -17.60 -11.44 -4.97
CA LYS A 296 -18.82 -11.72 -5.76
C LYS A 296 -19.98 -10.82 -5.34
N ARG A 297 -20.78 -10.41 -6.30
CA ARG A 297 -22.03 -9.63 -6.12
C ARG A 297 -23.08 -10.10 -7.12
N PHE A 298 -24.35 -9.82 -6.82
CA PHE A 298 -25.49 -10.09 -7.71
C PHE A 298 -25.96 -8.85 -8.47
N ASP A 299 -25.37 -7.70 -8.16
CA ASP A 299 -25.60 -6.41 -8.80
C ASP A 299 -24.26 -5.84 -9.29
N LEU A 300 -24.28 -5.17 -10.45
CA LEU A 300 -23.11 -4.47 -10.98
C LEU A 300 -22.94 -3.14 -10.22
N PRO A 301 -21.79 -2.88 -9.57
CA PRO A 301 -21.58 -1.64 -8.84
C PRO A 301 -21.62 -0.39 -9.71
N ALA A 302 -21.86 0.76 -9.08
CA ALA A 302 -21.82 2.05 -9.76
C ALA A 302 -20.44 2.31 -10.38
N GLY A 303 -20.42 2.77 -11.63
CA GLY A 303 -19.18 3.05 -12.37
C GLY A 303 -18.33 1.82 -12.69
N ALA A 304 -18.87 0.60 -12.52
CA ALA A 304 -18.16 -0.62 -12.87
C ALA A 304 -18.16 -0.86 -14.38
N VAL A 305 -17.04 -1.39 -14.87
CA VAL A 305 -16.92 -1.96 -16.21
C VAL A 305 -16.99 -3.48 -16.06
N TYR A 306 -17.64 -4.17 -17.00
CA TYR A 306 -17.68 -5.63 -16.95
C TYR A 306 -17.26 -6.30 -18.25
N THR A 307 -16.74 -7.52 -18.11
CA THR A 307 -16.40 -8.43 -19.20
C THR A 307 -17.22 -9.72 -19.05
N GLU A 308 -17.75 -10.26 -20.15
CA GLU A 308 -18.41 -11.57 -20.11
C GLU A 308 -17.36 -12.69 -19.97
N VAL A 309 -17.72 -13.76 -19.25
CA VAL A 309 -16.92 -14.99 -19.07
C VAL A 309 -17.58 -16.15 -19.78
#